data_AF-A0A7J6LX95-F1
#
_entry.id   AF-A0A7J6LX95-F1
#
_cell.length_a   1.000
_cell.length_b   1.000
_cell.length_c   1.000
_cell.angle_alpha   90.00
_cell.angle_beta   90.00
_cell.angle_gamma   90.00
#
_symmetry.space_group_name_H-M   'P 1'
#
loop_
_entity.id
_entity.type
_entity.pdbx_description
1 polymer ?
#
loop_
_entity_poly.entity_id
_entity_poly.type
_entity_poly.pdbx_seq_one_letter_code
_entity_poly.pdbx_strand_id
1 'polypeptide(L)'
;MPGWEPFDECRTWHVDKMESYGVRKQARESNVMLVTPCPLSSNVFLSPNIPGWGYNAGTCCNSNTTIDDIGFIREIRDLFRSHFGVSNLPMYAVGFSTGGMLAEALMCYNIISKAASIEGTLTLPPGLDGAFQACDNKFDRGKRDGLSLMKVHQLGDWVVPYDGSPNAIISYLRFPSVEEDISKWAERLGCESDEREKVATIGAATIEKYPRCPHSNSVYLVEVEGRRHRWPGLDCETEDPSKLCTSKAVFDFFHGHPLTR
;
A
#
# COMPACT_ATOMS: atom_id res chain seq x y z
N MET A 1 29.71 20.44 -18.74
CA MET A 1 28.60 20.59 -17.78
C MET A 1 28.67 19.38 -16.86
N PRO A 2 28.77 19.53 -15.54
CA PRO A 2 28.79 18.39 -14.62
C PRO A 2 27.50 17.58 -14.79
N GLY A 3 27.64 16.25 -14.70
CA GLY A 3 26.62 15.26 -15.07
C GLY A 3 25.26 15.50 -14.43
N TRP A 4 24.24 15.52 -15.29
CA TRP A 4 22.84 15.48 -14.90
C TRP A 4 22.46 13.99 -14.84
N GLU A 5 22.41 13.40 -13.64
CA GLU A 5 22.03 11.99 -13.45
C GLU A 5 20.60 11.89 -12.90
N PRO A 6 19.66 11.22 -13.61
CA PRO A 6 18.28 10.99 -13.15
C PRO A 6 18.17 10.33 -11.76
N PHE A 7 19.24 9.69 -11.28
CA PHE A 7 19.30 9.05 -9.96
C PHE A 7 19.25 10.04 -8.79
N ASP A 8 19.83 11.24 -8.91
CA ASP A 8 19.89 12.21 -7.81
C ASP A 8 18.55 12.92 -7.56
N GLU A 9 17.77 13.17 -8.63
CA GLU A 9 16.43 13.76 -8.51
C GLU A 9 15.43 12.79 -7.88
N CYS A 10 15.46 11.50 -8.29
CA CYS A 10 14.63 10.48 -7.65
C CYS A 10 14.94 10.38 -6.14
N ARG A 11 16.23 10.28 -5.81
CA ARG A 11 16.68 10.12 -4.43
C ARG A 11 16.19 11.26 -3.55
N THR A 12 16.27 12.50 -4.04
CA THR A 12 15.86 13.67 -3.25
C THR A 12 14.34 13.70 -3.09
N TRP A 13 13.59 13.63 -4.20
CA TRP A 13 12.13 13.76 -4.15
C TRP A 13 11.44 12.66 -3.35
N HIS A 14 11.82 11.39 -3.58
CA HIS A 14 11.13 10.26 -2.96
C HIS A 14 11.50 10.14 -1.47
N VAL A 15 12.75 10.43 -1.09
CA VAL A 15 13.16 10.49 0.32
C VAL A 15 12.43 11.61 1.05
N ASP A 16 12.33 12.80 0.44
CA ASP A 16 11.61 13.94 1.00
C ASP A 16 10.11 13.64 1.13
N LYS A 17 9.51 12.89 0.18
CA LYS A 17 8.13 12.43 0.30
C LYS A 17 7.93 11.50 1.48
N MET A 18 8.79 10.50 1.65
CA MET A 18 8.71 9.57 2.78
C MET A 18 8.98 10.27 4.13
N GLU A 19 9.83 11.31 4.14
CA GLU A 19 10.00 12.19 5.30
C GLU A 19 8.71 12.96 5.58
N SER A 20 8.10 13.58 4.55
CA SER A 20 6.85 14.36 4.69
C SER A 20 5.68 13.51 5.17
N TYR A 21 5.68 12.21 4.86
CA TYR A 21 4.70 11.26 5.36
C TYR A 21 5.01 10.77 6.78
N GLY A 22 6.18 11.07 7.33
CA GLY A 22 6.61 10.56 8.64
C GLY A 22 7.06 9.10 8.64
N VAL A 23 7.13 8.44 7.46
CA VAL A 23 7.56 7.04 7.34
C VAL A 23 9.01 6.87 7.76
N ARG A 24 9.89 7.82 7.43
CA ARG A 24 11.31 7.79 7.86
C ARG A 24 11.45 7.88 9.39
N LYS A 25 10.65 8.74 10.04
CA LYS A 25 10.62 8.84 11.50
C LYS A 25 10.17 7.52 12.12
N GLN A 26 9.05 6.96 11.67
CA GLN A 26 8.52 5.71 12.20
C GLN A 26 9.46 4.52 11.98
N ALA A 27 10.15 4.46 10.84
CA ALA A 27 11.16 3.44 10.58
C ALA A 27 12.32 3.47 11.56
N ARG A 28 12.81 4.68 11.89
CA ARG A 28 13.87 4.87 12.89
C ARG A 28 13.40 4.48 14.29
N GLU A 29 12.22 4.94 14.70
CA GLU A 29 11.63 4.65 16.02
C GLU A 29 11.34 3.16 16.22
N SER A 30 10.99 2.46 15.13
CA SER A 30 10.65 1.03 15.16
C SER A 30 11.83 0.10 14.86
N ASN A 31 13.04 0.65 14.68
CA ASN A 31 14.27 -0.09 14.37
C ASN A 31 14.13 -1.02 13.15
N VAL A 32 13.51 -0.53 12.07
CA VAL A 32 13.40 -1.27 10.80
C VAL A 32 14.24 -0.62 9.71
N MET A 33 14.81 -1.44 8.83
CA MET A 33 15.49 -0.95 7.65
C MET A 33 14.45 -0.45 6.63
N LEU A 34 14.47 0.85 6.35
CA LEU A 34 13.64 1.44 5.32
C LEU A 34 14.35 1.39 3.96
N VAL A 35 13.68 0.81 2.97
CA VAL A 35 14.13 0.77 1.58
C VAL A 35 13.09 1.50 0.74
N THR A 36 13.52 2.51 0.00
CA THR A 36 12.65 3.32 -0.85
C THR A 36 13.08 3.16 -2.31
N PRO A 37 12.50 2.21 -3.06
CA PRO A 37 12.80 2.05 -4.48
C PRO A 37 12.46 3.34 -5.24
N CYS A 38 13.20 3.61 -6.31
CA CYS A 38 12.93 4.78 -7.14
C CYS A 38 11.71 4.54 -8.02
N PRO A 39 10.70 5.43 -8.02
CA PRO A 39 9.63 5.36 -9.01
C PRO A 39 10.14 5.81 -10.39
N LEU A 40 9.37 5.49 -11.42
CA LEU A 40 9.62 5.95 -12.79
C LEU A 40 8.59 6.99 -13.21
N SER A 41 8.81 7.64 -14.34
CA SER A 41 7.86 8.59 -14.91
C SER A 41 6.51 7.94 -15.17
N SER A 42 5.45 8.54 -14.65
CA SER A 42 4.07 8.12 -14.81
C SER A 42 3.40 8.87 -15.95
N ASN A 43 2.49 8.20 -16.65
CA ASN A 43 1.60 8.83 -17.65
C ASN A 43 0.40 9.53 -16.99
N VAL A 44 0.21 9.36 -15.68
CA VAL A 44 -0.88 9.99 -14.92
C VAL A 44 -0.38 11.30 -14.32
N PHE A 45 -0.89 12.41 -14.84
CA PHE A 45 -0.63 13.77 -14.34
C PHE A 45 -1.84 14.27 -13.56
N LEU A 46 -1.71 14.35 -12.23
CA LEU A 46 -2.76 14.92 -11.36
C LEU A 46 -2.74 16.47 -11.36
N SER A 47 -1.69 17.06 -11.93
CA SER A 47 -1.54 18.51 -12.14
C SER A 47 -0.55 18.74 -13.30
N PRO A 48 -0.80 19.72 -14.18
CA PRO A 48 0.04 19.97 -15.36
C PRO A 48 1.49 20.37 -15.07
N ASN A 49 1.83 20.69 -13.81
CA ASN A 49 3.15 21.18 -13.41
C ASN A 49 3.93 20.21 -12.48
N ILE A 50 3.43 19.00 -12.23
CA ILE A 50 4.12 18.02 -11.38
C ILE A 50 4.37 16.77 -12.23
N PRO A 51 5.64 16.39 -12.51
CA PRO A 51 5.95 15.12 -13.14
C PRO A 51 5.28 14.00 -12.36
N GLY A 52 4.47 13.19 -13.04
CA GLY A 52 3.89 12.01 -12.44
C GLY A 52 5.01 11.01 -12.14
N TRP A 53 5.02 10.44 -10.95
CA TRP A 53 5.90 9.33 -10.57
C TRP A 53 5.05 8.14 -10.17
N GLY A 54 5.41 6.94 -10.58
CA GLY A 54 4.66 5.75 -10.24
C GLY A 54 5.42 4.44 -10.45
N TYR A 55 4.75 3.37 -10.04
CA TYR A 55 5.22 2.00 -10.17
C TYR A 55 4.29 1.19 -11.08
N ASN A 56 4.85 0.18 -11.74
CA ASN A 56 4.13 -0.87 -12.46
C ASN A 56 3.57 -1.88 -11.46
N ALA A 57 2.42 -1.53 -10.90
CA ALA A 57 1.65 -2.40 -10.02
C ALA A 57 0.56 -3.21 -10.77
N GLY A 58 0.35 -2.93 -12.06
CA GLY A 58 -0.61 -3.64 -12.90
C GLY A 58 -1.09 -2.83 -14.10
N THR A 59 -2.38 -2.51 -14.17
CA THR A 59 -2.98 -1.70 -15.25
C THR A 59 -2.59 -0.23 -15.20
N CYS A 60 -2.04 0.24 -14.07
CA CYS A 60 -1.61 1.61 -13.84
C CYS A 60 -0.16 1.69 -13.34
N CYS A 61 0.55 2.82 -13.40
CA CYS A 61 0.28 4.12 -14.06
C CYS A 61 1.47 4.57 -14.92
N ASN A 62 2.40 3.65 -15.15
CA ASN A 62 3.72 3.99 -15.64
C ASN A 62 3.70 4.33 -17.13
N SER A 63 4.64 5.17 -17.54
CA SER A 63 4.87 5.49 -18.94
C SER A 63 5.48 4.35 -19.74
N ASN A 64 6.20 3.47 -19.05
CA ASN A 64 6.81 2.29 -19.64
C ASN A 64 6.31 1.02 -18.95
N THR A 65 5.42 0.29 -19.63
CA THR A 65 4.84 -0.95 -19.13
C THR A 65 5.77 -2.16 -19.24
N THR A 66 6.97 -2.02 -19.84
CA THR A 66 7.95 -3.12 -19.91
C THR A 66 8.83 -3.22 -18.67
N ILE A 67 8.74 -2.27 -17.74
CA ILE A 67 9.52 -2.27 -16.50
C ILE A 67 8.86 -3.21 -15.48
N ASP A 68 9.64 -4.15 -14.94
CA ASP A 68 9.17 -5.09 -13.94
C ASP A 68 9.53 -4.63 -12.51
N ASP A 69 8.71 -3.74 -11.94
CA ASP A 69 8.90 -3.26 -10.57
C ASP A 69 8.71 -4.39 -9.54
N ILE A 70 7.84 -5.37 -9.81
CA ILE A 70 7.63 -6.52 -8.92
C ILE A 70 8.88 -7.41 -8.89
N GLY A 71 9.47 -7.68 -10.05
CA GLY A 71 10.74 -8.38 -10.20
C GLY A 71 11.89 -7.66 -9.50
N PHE A 72 11.97 -6.33 -9.66
CA PHE A 72 12.99 -5.51 -9.00
C PHE A 72 12.93 -5.61 -7.46
N ILE A 73 11.73 -5.52 -6.85
CA ILE A 73 11.60 -5.69 -5.39
C ILE A 73 11.94 -7.12 -4.96
N ARG A 74 11.64 -8.12 -5.78
CA ARG A 74 12.03 -9.51 -5.53
C ARG A 74 13.55 -9.67 -5.50
N GLU A 75 14.26 -9.04 -6.44
CA GLU A 75 15.72 -9.04 -6.47
C GLU A 75 16.32 -8.33 -5.25
N ILE A 76 15.75 -7.20 -4.81
CA ILE A 76 16.16 -6.52 -3.58
C ILE A 76 16.04 -7.45 -2.36
N ARG A 77 14.92 -8.17 -2.22
CA ARG A 77 14.73 -9.15 -1.15
C ARG A 77 15.82 -10.22 -1.18
N ASP A 78 16.05 -10.80 -2.35
CA ASP A 78 16.96 -11.92 -2.51
C ASP A 78 18.42 -11.48 -2.29
N LEU A 79 18.77 -10.24 -2.68
CA LEU A 79 20.02 -9.58 -2.33
C LEU A 79 20.20 -9.45 -0.81
N PHE A 80 19.20 -8.95 -0.08
CA PHE A 80 19.30 -8.82 1.37
C PHE A 80 19.38 -10.16 2.09
N ARG A 81 18.59 -11.15 1.67
CA ARG A 81 18.68 -12.52 2.20
C ARG A 81 20.09 -13.08 2.04
N SER A 82 20.68 -12.90 0.86
CA SER A 82 22.05 -13.33 0.59
C SER A 82 23.08 -12.56 1.42
N HIS A 83 22.92 -11.24 1.53
CA HIS A 83 23.86 -10.37 2.24
C HIS A 83 23.89 -10.65 3.74
N PHE A 84 22.72 -10.86 4.36
CA PHE A 84 22.59 -11.13 5.79
C PHE A 84 22.63 -12.62 6.16
N GLY A 85 22.65 -13.52 5.16
CA GLY A 85 22.65 -14.97 5.40
C GLY A 85 21.35 -15.49 6.04
N VAL A 86 20.22 -14.82 5.80
CA VAL A 86 18.91 -15.18 6.38
C VAL A 86 17.98 -15.75 5.31
N SER A 87 17.47 -16.96 5.55
CA SER A 87 16.49 -17.58 4.67
C SER A 87 15.08 -17.03 4.90
N ASN A 88 14.78 -16.47 6.08
CA ASN A 88 13.52 -15.79 6.36
C ASN A 88 13.79 -14.34 6.72
N LEU A 89 13.42 -13.43 5.81
CA LEU A 89 13.51 -11.99 6.02
C LEU A 89 12.09 -11.44 5.93
N PRO A 90 11.45 -11.09 7.07
CA PRO A 90 10.13 -10.48 7.03
C PRO A 90 10.24 -9.14 6.31
N MET A 91 9.54 -9.01 5.19
CA MET A 91 9.44 -7.77 4.43
C MET A 91 8.02 -7.28 4.47
N TYR A 92 7.87 -5.98 4.72
CA TYR A 92 6.61 -5.28 4.72
C TYR A 92 6.66 -4.19 3.65
N ALA A 93 5.52 -3.82 3.07
CA ALA A 93 5.44 -2.71 2.15
C ALA A 93 4.32 -1.75 2.57
N VAL A 94 4.61 -0.46 2.52
CA VAL A 94 3.61 0.60 2.58
C VAL A 94 3.78 1.49 1.37
N GLY A 95 2.68 1.92 0.77
CA GLY A 95 2.74 2.87 -0.32
C GLY A 95 1.44 3.63 -0.53
N PHE A 96 1.56 4.75 -1.22
CA PHE A 96 0.46 5.64 -1.55
C PHE A 96 0.12 5.56 -3.04
N SER A 97 -1.18 5.54 -3.39
CA SER A 97 -1.63 5.48 -4.76
C SER A 97 -1.02 4.27 -5.48
N THR A 98 -0.26 4.46 -6.56
CA THR A 98 0.50 3.39 -7.24
C THR A 98 1.43 2.60 -6.31
N GLY A 99 1.97 3.21 -5.27
CA GLY A 99 2.75 2.49 -4.26
C GLY A 99 1.89 1.56 -3.41
N GLY A 100 0.65 1.93 -3.12
CA GLY A 100 -0.32 1.08 -2.42
C GLY A 100 -0.75 -0.09 -3.30
N MET A 101 -1.02 0.17 -4.58
CA MET A 101 -1.26 -0.85 -5.59
C MET A 101 -0.09 -1.83 -5.69
N LEU A 102 1.15 -1.32 -5.69
CA LEU A 102 2.36 -2.16 -5.72
C LEU A 102 2.48 -3.00 -4.45
N ALA A 103 2.21 -2.45 -3.27
CA ALA A 103 2.24 -3.21 -2.02
C ALA A 103 1.29 -4.41 -2.08
N GLU A 104 0.06 -4.22 -2.59
CA GLU A 104 -0.90 -5.31 -2.78
C GLU A 104 -0.43 -6.33 -3.81
N ALA A 105 0.10 -5.86 -4.96
CA ALA A 105 0.66 -6.73 -5.97
C ALA A 105 1.81 -7.59 -5.42
N LEU A 106 2.75 -7.01 -4.67
CA LEU A 106 3.85 -7.74 -4.04
C LEU A 106 3.33 -8.85 -3.10
N MET A 107 2.25 -8.58 -2.38
CA MET A 107 1.61 -9.56 -1.51
C MET A 107 0.95 -10.70 -2.30
N CYS A 108 0.37 -10.42 -3.48
CA CYS A 108 -0.13 -11.45 -4.40
C CYS A 108 0.96 -12.43 -4.86
N TYR A 109 2.23 -12.00 -4.90
CA TYR A 109 3.37 -12.86 -5.25
C TYR A 109 4.08 -13.47 -4.03
N ASN A 110 3.51 -13.34 -2.82
CA ASN A 110 4.12 -13.72 -1.55
C ASN A 110 5.55 -13.18 -1.39
N ILE A 111 5.81 -11.96 -1.89
CA ILE A 111 7.13 -11.31 -1.76
C ILE A 111 7.29 -10.71 -0.37
N ILE A 112 6.21 -10.13 0.15
CA ILE A 112 6.10 -9.48 1.45
C ILE A 112 5.06 -10.23 2.31
N SER A 113 5.19 -10.10 3.63
CA SER A 113 4.22 -10.68 4.58
C SER A 113 3.15 -9.68 5.00
N LYS A 114 3.44 -8.38 5.03
CA LYS A 114 2.47 -7.36 5.41
C LYS A 114 2.43 -6.22 4.42
N ALA A 115 1.24 -5.79 4.04
CA ALA A 115 1.03 -4.66 3.14
C ALA A 115 0.13 -3.60 3.81
N ALA A 116 0.51 -2.34 3.66
CA ALA A 116 -0.33 -1.19 3.97
C ALA A 116 -0.56 -0.40 2.67
N SER A 117 -1.78 -0.45 2.15
CA SER A 117 -2.19 0.22 0.92
C SER A 117 -2.92 1.52 1.26
N ILE A 118 -2.32 2.65 0.93
CA ILE A 118 -2.86 4.00 1.21
C ILE A 118 -3.40 4.58 -0.10
N GLU A 119 -4.69 4.91 -0.17
CA GLU A 119 -5.38 5.41 -1.38
C GLU A 119 -5.09 4.55 -2.63
N GLY A 120 -5.06 3.24 -2.47
CA GLY A 120 -4.71 2.28 -3.52
C GLY A 120 -5.64 1.07 -3.49
N THR A 121 -5.73 0.37 -4.63
CA THR A 121 -6.44 -0.90 -4.75
C THR A 121 -5.68 -1.89 -5.60
N LEU A 122 -5.96 -3.19 -5.47
CA LEU A 122 -5.37 -4.19 -6.33
C LEU A 122 -5.80 -3.98 -7.80
N THR A 123 -4.82 -3.74 -8.67
CA THR A 123 -5.04 -3.37 -10.09
C THR A 123 -4.21 -4.20 -11.06
N LEU A 124 -3.87 -5.45 -10.71
CA LEU A 124 -3.20 -6.36 -11.66
C LEU A 124 -4.00 -6.49 -12.98
N PRO A 125 -3.36 -6.62 -14.15
CA PRO A 125 -4.07 -6.71 -15.42
C PRO A 125 -4.99 -7.94 -15.44
N PRO A 126 -6.23 -7.81 -15.93
CA PRO A 126 -6.81 -6.65 -16.65
C PRO A 126 -7.55 -5.59 -15.81
N GLY A 127 -7.44 -5.57 -14.47
CA GLY A 127 -8.23 -4.71 -13.58
C GLY A 127 -9.57 -5.34 -13.14
N LEU A 128 -10.31 -4.67 -12.25
CA LEU A 128 -11.56 -5.16 -11.61
C LEU A 128 -11.42 -6.63 -11.14
N ASP A 129 -12.44 -7.46 -11.33
CA ASP A 129 -12.46 -8.89 -11.05
C ASP A 129 -11.26 -9.64 -11.63
N GLY A 130 -10.78 -9.20 -12.80
CA GLY A 130 -9.62 -9.78 -13.45
C GLY A 130 -8.33 -9.59 -12.64
N ALA A 131 -8.21 -8.50 -11.88
CA ALA A 131 -7.10 -8.29 -10.96
C ALA A 131 -7.10 -9.31 -9.82
N PHE A 132 -8.28 -9.62 -9.26
CA PHE A 132 -8.41 -10.64 -8.22
C PHE A 132 -8.06 -12.03 -8.75
N GLN A 133 -8.57 -12.40 -9.92
CA GLN A 133 -8.23 -13.67 -10.57
C GLN A 133 -6.72 -13.76 -10.87
N ALA A 134 -6.12 -12.67 -11.36
CA ALA A 134 -4.69 -12.63 -11.61
C ALA A 134 -3.89 -12.84 -10.31
N CYS A 135 -4.31 -12.23 -9.20
CA CYS A 135 -3.71 -12.43 -7.89
C CYS A 135 -3.88 -13.87 -7.40
N ASP A 136 -5.07 -14.45 -7.50
CA ASP A 136 -5.35 -15.81 -7.04
C ASP A 136 -4.51 -16.86 -7.77
N ASN A 137 -4.22 -16.64 -9.05
CA ASN A 137 -3.33 -17.49 -9.85
C ASN A 137 -1.86 -17.40 -9.43
N LYS A 138 -1.45 -16.31 -8.78
CA LYS A 138 -0.06 -16.03 -8.37
C LYS A 138 0.19 -16.35 -6.91
N PHE A 139 -0.86 -16.26 -6.10
CA PHE A 139 -0.79 -16.36 -4.65
C PHE A 139 -0.68 -17.82 -4.20
N ASP A 140 0.43 -18.12 -3.53
CA ASP A 140 0.69 -19.41 -2.91
C ASP A 140 -0.05 -19.49 -1.57
N ARG A 141 -1.25 -20.10 -1.59
CA ARG A 141 -2.06 -20.34 -0.38
C ARG A 141 -1.34 -21.20 0.66
N GLY A 142 -0.30 -21.96 0.27
CA GLY A 142 0.54 -22.71 1.19
C GLY A 142 1.49 -21.83 2.03
N LYS A 143 1.67 -20.55 1.65
CA LYS A 143 2.54 -19.58 2.32
C LYS A 143 1.76 -18.40 2.90
N ARG A 144 0.57 -18.68 3.44
CA ARG A 144 -0.33 -17.67 3.99
C ARG A 144 -0.22 -17.43 5.49
N ASP A 145 0.82 -17.93 6.14
CA ASP A 145 1.03 -17.74 7.57
C ASP A 145 1.66 -16.37 7.86
N GLY A 146 1.08 -15.66 8.82
CA GLY A 146 1.50 -14.32 9.24
C GLY A 146 1.31 -13.24 8.17
N LEU A 147 0.40 -13.45 7.21
CA LEU A 147 0.09 -12.47 6.17
C LEU A 147 -0.93 -11.44 6.68
N SER A 148 -0.68 -10.15 6.42
CA SER A 148 -1.62 -9.11 6.87
C SER A 148 -1.76 -7.98 5.87
N LEU A 149 -2.98 -7.48 5.71
CA LEU A 149 -3.29 -6.32 4.87
C LEU A 149 -3.97 -5.23 5.68
N MET A 150 -3.48 -4.00 5.58
CA MET A 150 -4.17 -2.80 6.01
C MET A 150 -4.47 -1.95 4.79
N LYS A 151 -5.72 -1.51 4.64
CA LYS A 151 -6.10 -0.53 3.62
C LYS A 151 -6.53 0.75 4.31
N VAL A 152 -6.00 1.88 3.87
CA VAL A 152 -6.38 3.22 4.33
C VAL A 152 -6.86 4.00 3.14
N HIS A 153 -8.13 4.43 3.17
CA HIS A 153 -8.74 5.06 2.01
C HIS A 153 -9.67 6.19 2.44
N GLN A 154 -9.61 7.32 1.74
CA GLN A 154 -10.55 8.40 1.96
C GLN A 154 -11.84 8.19 1.15
N LEU A 155 -12.99 8.38 1.79
CA LEU A 155 -14.31 8.13 1.19
C LEU A 155 -14.57 8.95 -0.08
N GLY A 156 -13.97 10.13 -0.21
CA GLY A 156 -14.13 11.01 -1.36
C GLY A 156 -12.89 11.16 -2.23
N ASP A 157 -11.99 10.17 -2.24
CA ASP A 157 -10.93 10.09 -3.25
C ASP A 157 -11.56 10.12 -4.66
N TRP A 158 -11.05 10.99 -5.52
CA TRP A 158 -11.54 11.18 -6.90
C TRP A 158 -10.57 10.65 -7.96
N VAL A 159 -9.39 10.19 -7.54
CA VAL A 159 -8.37 9.58 -8.39
C VAL A 159 -8.52 8.06 -8.37
N VAL A 160 -8.58 7.48 -7.17
CA VAL A 160 -8.90 6.07 -6.92
C VAL A 160 -10.17 6.04 -6.08
N PRO A 161 -11.36 6.12 -6.69
CA PRO A 161 -12.60 6.28 -5.94
C PRO A 161 -12.88 5.12 -5.01
N TYR A 162 -13.47 5.44 -3.87
CA TYR A 162 -13.92 4.45 -2.89
C TYR A 162 -14.85 3.40 -3.53
N ASP A 163 -15.81 3.86 -4.33
CA ASP A 163 -16.76 3.00 -5.06
C ASP A 163 -16.17 2.37 -6.34
N GLY A 164 -14.89 2.62 -6.64
CA GLY A 164 -14.22 2.13 -7.84
C GLY A 164 -14.64 2.85 -9.14
N SER A 165 -14.41 2.19 -10.27
CA SER A 165 -14.80 2.69 -11.60
C SER A 165 -16.31 2.53 -11.85
N PRO A 166 -16.97 3.41 -12.64
CA PRO A 166 -16.41 4.38 -13.59
C PRO A 166 -16.15 5.78 -13.00
N ASN A 167 -16.35 6.00 -11.70
CA ASN A 167 -16.29 7.32 -11.08
C ASN A 167 -14.87 7.91 -10.97
N ALA A 168 -13.85 7.17 -11.41
CA ALA A 168 -12.46 7.60 -11.37
C ALA A 168 -12.17 8.59 -12.48
N ILE A 169 -11.39 9.63 -12.19
CA ILE A 169 -10.91 10.54 -13.24
C ILE A 169 -10.05 9.80 -14.29
N ILE A 170 -9.50 8.65 -13.91
CA ILE A 170 -8.72 7.72 -14.73
C ILE A 170 -9.44 6.36 -14.83
N SER A 171 -10.75 6.37 -15.12
CA SER A 171 -11.63 5.19 -15.16
C SER A 171 -11.24 4.09 -16.13
N TYR A 172 -10.43 4.40 -17.15
CA TYR A 172 -9.86 3.40 -18.07
C TYR A 172 -8.94 2.39 -17.38
N LEU A 173 -8.52 2.66 -16.15
CA LEU A 173 -7.67 1.78 -15.34
C LEU A 173 -8.45 0.72 -14.56
N ARG A 174 -9.78 0.83 -14.53
CA ARG A 174 -10.70 -0.22 -14.05
C ARG A 174 -10.40 -0.63 -12.60
N PHE A 175 -10.49 0.34 -11.68
CA PHE A 175 -10.36 0.07 -10.24
C PHE A 175 -11.57 -0.70 -9.70
N PRO A 176 -11.36 -1.78 -8.94
CA PRO A 176 -12.41 -2.30 -8.06
C PRO A 176 -12.75 -1.28 -6.97
N SER A 177 -13.90 -1.46 -6.31
CA SER A 177 -14.21 -0.67 -5.12
C SER A 177 -13.31 -1.08 -3.95
N VAL A 178 -13.13 -0.17 -2.99
CA VAL A 178 -12.38 -0.43 -1.76
C VAL A 178 -12.99 -1.58 -0.97
N GLU A 179 -14.32 -1.63 -0.90
CA GLU A 179 -15.09 -2.70 -0.25
C GLU A 179 -14.87 -4.06 -0.91
N GLU A 180 -14.90 -4.10 -2.25
CA GLU A 180 -14.67 -5.34 -2.99
C GLU A 180 -13.23 -5.83 -2.79
N ASP A 181 -12.26 -4.92 -2.89
CA ASP A 181 -10.85 -5.24 -2.78
C ASP A 181 -10.49 -5.77 -1.37
N ILE A 182 -10.94 -5.08 -0.31
CA ILE A 182 -10.68 -5.53 1.06
C ILE A 182 -11.38 -6.86 1.38
N SER A 183 -12.59 -7.07 0.87
CA SER A 183 -13.32 -8.33 1.01
C SER A 183 -12.58 -9.48 0.32
N LYS A 184 -12.06 -9.26 -0.90
CA LYS A 184 -11.26 -10.25 -1.63
C LYS A 184 -9.97 -10.60 -0.91
N TRP A 185 -9.34 -9.65 -0.22
CA TRP A 185 -8.21 -9.94 0.64
C TRP A 185 -8.58 -10.76 1.88
N ALA A 186 -9.69 -10.44 2.54
CA ALA A 186 -10.20 -11.23 3.66
C ALA A 186 -10.49 -12.69 3.25
N GLU A 187 -11.13 -12.89 2.08
CA GLU A 187 -11.36 -14.22 1.49
C GLU A 187 -10.03 -14.95 1.23
N ARG A 188 -9.05 -14.26 0.61
CA ARG A 188 -7.75 -14.84 0.27
C ARG A 188 -6.96 -15.27 1.51
N LEU A 189 -7.05 -14.50 2.59
CA LEU A 189 -6.43 -14.80 3.88
C LEU A 189 -7.26 -15.75 4.76
N GLY A 190 -8.49 -16.08 4.33
CA GLY A 190 -9.35 -17.09 4.93
C GLY A 190 -10.12 -16.62 6.18
N CYS A 191 -10.38 -15.32 6.31
CA CYS A 191 -11.18 -14.80 7.42
C CYS A 191 -12.63 -15.33 7.33
N GLU A 192 -13.24 -15.64 8.49
CA GLU A 192 -14.50 -16.39 8.56
C GLU A 192 -15.79 -15.56 8.40
N SER A 193 -15.69 -14.24 8.40
CA SER A 193 -16.84 -13.32 8.45
C SER A 193 -16.81 -12.36 7.29
N ASP A 194 -17.97 -12.06 6.71
CA ASP A 194 -18.12 -10.96 5.75
C ASP A 194 -18.29 -9.61 6.46
N GLU A 195 -18.71 -9.64 7.73
CA GLU A 195 -18.85 -8.44 8.57
C GLU A 195 -17.54 -8.12 9.30
N ARG A 196 -17.15 -6.84 9.26
CA ARG A 196 -16.02 -6.30 10.01
C ARG A 196 -16.45 -5.84 11.40
N GLU A 197 -15.54 -5.96 12.35
CA GLU A 197 -15.71 -5.45 13.71
C GLU A 197 -15.05 -4.07 13.81
N LYS A 198 -15.78 -3.08 14.31
CA LYS A 198 -15.23 -1.77 14.63
C LYS A 198 -14.19 -1.88 15.75
N VAL A 199 -12.98 -1.39 15.47
CA VAL A 199 -11.85 -1.36 16.41
C VAL A 199 -11.76 -0.02 17.12
N ALA A 200 -11.86 1.08 16.37
CA ALA A 200 -11.72 2.43 16.89
C ALA A 200 -12.35 3.48 15.96
N THR A 201 -12.56 4.67 16.51
CA THR A 201 -12.75 5.90 15.73
C THR A 201 -11.73 6.92 16.22
N ILE A 202 -10.94 7.47 15.30
CA ILE A 202 -9.85 8.41 15.60
C ILE A 202 -10.03 9.62 14.69
N GLY A 203 -10.60 10.70 15.22
CA GLY A 203 -10.97 11.87 14.44
C GLY A 203 -11.94 11.51 13.33
N ALA A 204 -11.54 11.79 12.09
CA ALA A 204 -12.31 11.49 10.87
C ALA A 204 -12.16 10.03 10.39
N ALA A 205 -11.40 9.19 11.11
CA ALA A 205 -11.10 7.83 10.69
C ALA A 205 -11.93 6.80 11.46
N THR A 206 -12.51 5.84 10.74
CA THR A 206 -13.10 4.62 11.30
C THR A 206 -12.18 3.45 10.99
N ILE A 207 -11.79 2.70 12.02
CA ILE A 207 -10.92 1.53 11.88
C ILE A 207 -11.76 0.29 12.16
N GLU A 208 -11.78 -0.62 11.20
CA GLU A 208 -12.46 -1.90 11.30
C GLU A 208 -11.51 -3.04 10.93
N LYS A 209 -11.81 -4.25 11.40
CA LYS A 209 -11.06 -5.46 11.06
C LYS A 209 -11.97 -6.62 10.75
N TYR A 210 -11.51 -7.53 9.91
CA TYR A 210 -12.13 -8.83 9.78
C TYR A 210 -11.81 -9.71 10.99
N PRO A 211 -12.82 -10.29 11.67
CA PRO A 211 -12.58 -11.18 12.79
C PRO A 211 -12.14 -12.58 12.31
N ARG A 212 -11.52 -13.32 13.24
CA ARG A 212 -11.21 -14.76 13.09
C ARG A 212 -10.46 -15.09 11.80
N CYS A 213 -9.45 -14.29 11.46
CA CYS A 213 -8.52 -14.63 10.39
C CYS A 213 -7.53 -15.72 10.87
N PRO A 214 -7.41 -16.86 10.17
CA PRO A 214 -6.52 -17.97 10.56
C PRO A 214 -5.05 -17.65 10.28
N HIS A 215 -4.14 -18.54 10.68
CA HIS A 215 -2.68 -18.44 10.39
C HIS A 215 -2.06 -17.11 10.86
N SER A 216 -2.54 -16.58 11.99
CA SER A 216 -2.10 -15.27 12.52
C SER A 216 -2.28 -14.10 11.54
N ASN A 217 -3.20 -14.25 10.57
CA ASN A 217 -3.47 -13.22 9.57
C ASN A 217 -4.29 -12.08 10.15
N SER A 218 -4.29 -10.94 9.46
CA SER A 218 -5.07 -9.77 9.86
C SER A 218 -5.44 -8.92 8.66
N VAL A 219 -6.70 -8.50 8.57
CA VAL A 219 -7.18 -7.60 7.52
C VAL A 219 -7.90 -6.42 8.16
N TYR A 220 -7.38 -5.22 7.90
CA TYR A 220 -7.88 -3.97 8.45
C TYR A 220 -8.32 -3.02 7.34
N LEU A 221 -9.45 -2.36 7.56
CA LEU A 221 -9.91 -1.22 6.77
C LEU A 221 -9.90 0.03 7.65
N VAL A 222 -9.27 1.10 7.17
CA VAL A 222 -9.30 2.42 7.76
C VAL A 222 -9.95 3.37 6.75
N GLU A 223 -11.21 3.69 6.98
CA GLU A 223 -11.93 4.67 6.20
C GLU A 223 -11.71 6.05 6.81
N VAL A 224 -11.42 7.04 5.98
CA VAL A 224 -11.22 8.42 6.43
C VAL A 224 -12.20 9.34 5.74
N GLU A 225 -12.96 10.12 6.50
CA GLU A 225 -13.82 11.15 5.93
C GLU A 225 -12.94 12.24 5.26
N GLY A 226 -13.20 12.50 3.97
CA GLY A 226 -12.51 13.54 3.22
C GLY A 226 -12.54 13.32 1.72
N ARG A 227 -12.42 14.40 0.93
CA ARG A 227 -12.54 14.36 -0.54
C ARG A 227 -11.23 14.58 -1.29
N ARG A 228 -10.15 13.91 -0.90
CA ARG A 228 -8.80 14.15 -1.45
C ARG A 228 -8.09 12.84 -1.75
N HIS A 229 -7.22 12.84 -2.76
CA HIS A 229 -6.20 11.81 -2.99
C HIS A 229 -4.89 12.26 -2.34
N ARG A 230 -4.74 12.02 -1.03
CA ARG A 230 -3.57 12.44 -0.25
C ARG A 230 -3.27 11.39 0.81
N TRP A 231 -2.04 11.40 1.33
CA TRP A 231 -1.76 10.67 2.56
C TRP A 231 -2.59 11.26 3.72
N PRO A 232 -3.47 10.48 4.37
CA PRO A 232 -4.29 10.98 5.47
C PRO A 232 -3.44 11.20 6.73
N GLY A 233 -3.79 12.16 7.57
CA GLY A 233 -3.18 12.32 8.88
C GLY A 233 -1.70 12.77 8.89
N LEU A 234 -1.29 13.65 7.96
CA LEU A 234 0.07 14.20 7.92
C LEU A 234 0.38 15.17 9.07
N ASP A 235 -0.65 15.76 9.64
CA ASP A 235 -0.63 16.79 10.68
C ASP A 235 -0.73 16.21 12.11
N CYS A 236 -0.42 14.91 12.27
CA CYS A 236 -0.42 14.20 13.55
C CYS A 236 0.86 14.40 14.39
N GLU A 237 1.66 15.45 14.15
CA GLU A 237 2.95 15.64 14.84
C GLU A 237 2.82 15.83 16.36
N THR A 238 1.63 16.19 16.84
CA THR A 238 1.28 16.15 18.26
C THR A 238 0.74 14.77 18.60
N GLU A 239 1.11 14.20 19.76
CA GLU A 239 0.50 13.00 20.36
C GLU A 239 -1.00 13.21 20.75
N ASP A 240 -1.72 14.00 19.95
CA ASP A 240 -3.15 14.22 20.07
C ASP A 240 -3.86 12.93 19.63
N PRO A 241 -4.41 12.14 20.58
CA PRO A 241 -5.04 10.87 20.27
C PRO A 241 -6.37 11.05 19.53
N SER A 242 -6.81 12.30 19.29
CA SER A 242 -8.00 12.59 18.48
C SER A 242 -7.70 12.71 16.98
N LYS A 243 -6.43 12.62 16.56
CA LYS A 243 -6.03 12.72 15.16
C LYS A 243 -5.38 11.44 14.67
N LEU A 244 -5.88 10.91 13.55
CA LEU A 244 -5.26 9.76 12.90
C LEU A 244 -3.82 10.11 12.49
N CYS A 245 -2.88 9.28 12.92
CA CYS A 245 -1.51 9.32 12.45
C CYS A 245 -1.23 8.09 11.58
N THR A 246 -1.52 8.20 10.28
CA THR A 246 -1.51 7.04 9.36
C THR A 246 -0.20 6.28 9.38
N SER A 247 0.93 6.99 9.34
CA SER A 247 2.25 6.34 9.36
C SER A 247 2.50 5.62 10.67
N LYS A 248 2.11 6.18 11.82
CA LYS A 248 2.21 5.47 13.09
C LYS A 248 1.32 4.23 13.11
N ALA A 249 0.07 4.36 12.66
CA ALA A 249 -0.88 3.25 12.58
C ALA A 249 -0.38 2.11 11.68
N VAL A 250 0.26 2.43 10.55
CA VAL A 250 0.90 1.44 9.66
C VAL A 250 2.01 0.67 10.39
N PHE A 251 2.87 1.35 11.15
CA PHE A 251 3.94 0.68 11.88
C PHE A 251 3.42 -0.12 13.06
N ASP A 252 2.44 0.40 13.81
CA ASP A 252 1.74 -0.37 14.84
C ASP A 252 1.12 -1.64 14.26
N PHE A 253 0.49 -1.56 13.08
CA PHE A 253 0.00 -2.71 12.34
C PHE A 253 1.11 -3.69 11.95
N PHE A 254 2.24 -3.21 11.41
CA PHE A 254 3.37 -4.07 11.07
C PHE A 254 3.97 -4.78 12.29
N HIS A 255 3.92 -4.18 13.47
CA HIS A 255 4.37 -4.78 14.72
C HIS A 255 3.29 -5.58 15.46
N GLY A 256 2.05 -5.59 14.98
CA GLY A 256 0.93 -6.29 15.62
C GLY A 256 0.42 -5.59 16.88
N HIS A 257 0.69 -4.30 17.02
CA HIS A 257 0.14 -3.48 18.11
C HIS A 257 -1.33 -3.11 17.82
N PRO A 258 -2.16 -2.90 18.87
CA PRO A 258 -3.54 -2.46 18.69
C PRO A 258 -3.66 -1.08 18.02
N LEU A 259 -4.47 -0.99 16.96
CA LEU A 259 -4.80 0.27 16.28
C LEU A 259 -5.91 1.03 17.02
N THR A 260 -5.59 1.55 18.20
CA THR A 260 -6.58 2.19 19.10
C THR A 260 -6.34 3.68 19.34
N ARG A 261 -5.25 4.24 18.79
CA ARG A 261 -4.80 5.63 18.99
C ARG A 261 -4.02 6.13 17.79
#